data_AF-B9TQT7-F1
#
_entry.id   AF-B9TQT7-F1
#
_cell.length_a   1.000
_cell.length_b   1.000
_cell.length_c   1.000
_cell.angle_alpha   90.00
_cell.angle_beta   90.00
_cell.angle_gamma   90.00
#
_symmetry.space_group_name_H-M   'P 1'
#
loop_
_entity.id
_entity.type
_entity.pdbx_description
1 polymer ?
#
loop_
_entity_poly.entity_id
_entity_poly.type
_entity_poly.pdbx_seq_one_letter_code
_entity_poly.pdbx_strand_id
1 'polypeptide(L)'
;MVTESTQWWEIGIFTMTEEGLDRPDLMFHYGSVPFDMNTVRHGYPTTENGFCLTPNVTRSRSRGTVRLRTRDFRDKPRVDPRYFTDEYDMRVMTYGVKLAREIAAQPALDEWAG
;
A
#
# COMPACT_ATOMS: atom_id res chain seq x y z
N MET A 1 15.49 4.47 15.08
CA MET A 1 14.61 3.52 14.38
C MET A 1 15.21 2.13 14.48
N VAL A 2 14.43 1.08 14.26
CA VAL A 2 14.83 -0.33 14.43
C VAL A 2 16.04 -0.66 13.55
N THR A 3 17.15 -1.08 14.17
CA THR A 3 18.39 -1.44 13.46
C THR A 3 18.52 -2.93 13.18
N GLU A 4 17.76 -3.75 13.89
CA GLU A 4 17.68 -5.20 13.72
C GLU A 4 16.24 -5.64 13.93
N SER A 5 15.65 -6.34 12.96
CA SER A 5 14.35 -6.98 13.12
C SER A 5 14.25 -8.28 12.34
N THR A 6 13.47 -9.22 12.87
CA THR A 6 13.01 -10.41 12.14
C THR A 6 11.69 -10.17 11.41
N GLN A 7 10.98 -9.08 11.74
CA GLN A 7 9.73 -8.65 11.12
C GLN A 7 9.73 -7.14 10.90
N TRP A 8 9.61 -6.73 9.63
CA TRP A 8 9.67 -5.31 9.26
C TRP A 8 8.29 -4.65 9.20
N TRP A 9 7.21 -5.42 9.19
CA TRP A 9 5.84 -4.95 9.00
C TRP A 9 4.95 -5.36 10.18
N GLU A 10 4.99 -4.58 11.26
CA GLU A 10 4.50 -5.03 12.57
C GLU A 10 3.13 -4.46 12.97
N ILE A 11 2.68 -3.38 12.31
CA ILE A 11 1.41 -2.73 12.65
C ILE A 11 0.48 -2.72 11.43
N GLY A 12 -0.75 -3.17 11.64
CA GLY A 12 -1.87 -3.03 10.72
C GLY A 12 -2.85 -1.97 11.21
N ILE A 13 -3.32 -1.11 10.31
CA ILE A 13 -4.31 -0.06 10.62
C ILE A 13 -5.52 -0.29 9.71
N PHE A 14 -6.71 -0.33 10.28
CA PHE A 14 -7.96 -0.47 9.54
C PHE A 14 -8.85 0.74 9.77
N THR A 15 -9.46 1.25 8.71
CA THR A 15 -10.43 2.34 8.80
C THR A 15 -11.45 2.28 7.67
N MET A 16 -12.50 3.08 7.78
CA MET A 16 -13.54 3.24 6.78
C MET A 16 -13.41 4.61 6.13
N THR A 17 -13.44 4.68 4.80
CA THR A 17 -13.37 5.96 4.07
C THR A 17 -14.71 6.68 3.98
N GLU A 18 -15.81 5.98 4.32
CA GLU A 18 -17.19 6.46 4.27
C GLU A 18 -17.96 5.97 5.51
N GLU A 19 -18.96 6.74 5.94
CA GLU A 19 -19.87 6.31 7.00
C GLU A 19 -20.78 5.17 6.52
N GLY A 20 -21.21 4.32 7.47
CA GLY A 20 -22.19 3.26 7.20
C GLY A 20 -21.63 1.98 6.56
N LEU A 21 -20.31 1.88 6.36
CA LEU A 21 -19.69 0.61 5.96
C LEU A 21 -19.73 -0.41 7.10
N ASP A 22 -19.97 -1.68 6.75
CA ASP A 22 -19.96 -2.78 7.73
C ASP A 22 -18.55 -3.30 8.06
N ARG A 23 -17.57 -2.94 7.22
CA ARG A 23 -16.16 -3.39 7.24
C ARG A 23 -15.23 -2.32 6.68
N PRO A 24 -13.96 -2.30 7.11
CA PRO A 24 -12.97 -1.35 6.59
C PRO A 24 -12.72 -1.59 5.10
N ASP A 25 -12.83 -0.54 4.30
CA ASP A 25 -12.45 -0.54 2.89
C ASP A 25 -10.99 -0.14 2.66
N LEU A 26 -10.32 0.35 3.71
CA LEU A 26 -8.93 0.77 3.69
C LEU A 26 -8.14 0.09 4.83
N MET A 27 -6.97 -0.42 4.47
CA MET A 27 -5.99 -0.94 5.41
C MET A 27 -4.61 -0.33 5.13
N PHE A 28 -3.78 -0.20 6.16
CA PHE A 28 -2.36 0.09 6.03
C PHE A 28 -1.54 -1.04 6.63
N HIS A 29 -0.34 -1.24 6.09
CA HIS A 29 0.76 -1.76 6.90
C HIS A 29 1.74 -0.62 7.18
N TYR A 30 2.23 -0.58 8.41
CA TYR A 30 3.42 0.19 8.79
C TYR A 30 4.65 -0.70 8.62
N GLY A 31 5.60 -0.22 7.85
CA GLY A 31 6.92 -0.82 7.71
C GLY A 31 7.98 0.02 8.42
N SER A 32 8.80 -0.59 9.27
CA SER A 32 9.95 0.07 9.92
C SER A 32 11.17 0.24 8.99
N VAL A 33 10.94 0.11 7.68
CA VAL A 33 11.94 0.27 6.61
C VAL A 33 11.38 1.11 5.46
N PRO A 34 12.25 1.76 4.67
CA PRO A 34 11.86 2.37 3.41
C PRO A 34 11.37 1.30 2.42
N PHE A 35 10.26 1.57 1.72
CA PHE A 35 9.71 0.68 0.70
C PHE A 35 9.75 1.34 -0.68
N ASP A 36 10.95 1.39 -1.24
CA ASP A 36 11.29 2.23 -2.39
C ASP A 36 11.33 1.49 -3.74
N MET A 37 10.98 0.20 -3.75
CA MET A 37 10.95 -0.71 -4.90
C MET A 37 10.30 -0.10 -6.15
N ASN A 38 9.27 0.74 -5.96
CA ASN A 38 8.52 1.35 -7.04
C ASN A 38 8.76 2.85 -7.23
N THR A 39 9.44 3.53 -6.30
CA THR A 39 9.58 5.00 -6.30
C THR A 39 10.91 5.46 -6.88
N VAL A 40 12.01 4.75 -6.60
CA VAL A 40 13.38 5.13 -7.05
C VAL A 40 13.47 5.26 -8.57
N ARG A 41 12.84 4.34 -9.32
CA ARG A 41 12.85 4.37 -10.79
C ARG A 41 12.20 5.64 -11.38
N HIS A 42 11.37 6.33 -10.59
CA HIS A 42 10.70 7.58 -10.95
C HIS A 42 11.40 8.81 -10.36
N GLY A 43 12.59 8.65 -9.76
CA GLY A 43 13.41 9.76 -9.26
C GLY A 43 13.04 10.29 -7.88
N TYR A 44 12.15 9.60 -7.14
CA TYR A 44 11.90 9.97 -5.74
C TYR A 44 13.13 9.69 -4.88
N PRO A 45 13.44 10.55 -3.90
CA PRO A 45 14.55 10.31 -2.98
C PRO A 45 14.30 9.05 -2.14
N THR A 46 15.38 8.42 -1.71
CA THR A 46 15.37 7.29 -0.78
C THR A 46 16.25 7.59 0.43
N THR A 47 16.21 6.71 1.42
CA THR A 47 17.00 6.76 2.65
C THR A 47 17.35 5.33 3.06
N GLU A 48 18.39 5.15 3.87
CA GLU A 48 18.67 3.87 4.53
C GLU A 48 17.93 3.74 5.87
N ASN A 49 17.40 4.85 6.39
CA ASN A 49 16.73 4.92 7.67
C ASN A 49 15.44 5.74 7.54
N GLY A 50 14.30 5.07 7.54
CA GLY A 50 12.97 5.66 7.39
C GLY A 50 11.87 4.59 7.51
N PHE A 51 10.63 5.04 7.69
CA PHE A 51 9.46 4.15 7.75
C PHE A 51 8.54 4.39 6.55
N CYS A 52 7.59 3.49 6.33
CA CYS A 52 6.54 3.67 5.34
C CYS A 52 5.16 3.28 5.86
N LEU A 53 4.14 3.92 5.29
CA LEU A 53 2.74 3.54 5.43
C LEU A 53 2.23 3.10 4.06
N THR A 54 1.64 1.91 3.98
CA THR A 54 1.22 1.30 2.71
C THR A 54 -0.30 1.12 2.65
N PRO A 55 -1.05 2.17 2.25
CA PRO A 55 -2.49 2.02 2.03
C PRO A 55 -2.77 0.95 0.99
N ASN A 56 -3.77 0.10 1.27
CA ASN A 56 -4.31 -0.88 0.34
C ASN A 56 -5.84 -0.88 0.38
N VAL A 57 -6.46 -1.09 -0.78
CA VAL A 57 -7.92 -1.20 -0.93
C VAL A 57 -8.31 -2.64 -0.60
N THR A 58 -8.95 -2.85 0.56
CA THR A 58 -9.22 -4.22 1.08
C THR A 58 -10.21 -4.98 0.21
N ARG A 59 -11.09 -4.25 -0.49
CA ARG A 59 -12.17 -4.80 -1.33
C ARG A 59 -12.20 -4.12 -2.69
N SER A 60 -11.07 -4.18 -3.40
CA SER A 60 -10.96 -3.64 -4.76
C SER A 60 -12.11 -4.15 -5.66
N ARG A 61 -12.69 -3.24 -6.44
CA ARG A 61 -13.75 -3.50 -7.41
C ARG A 61 -13.20 -3.80 -8.80
N SER A 62 -11.97 -3.39 -9.11
CA SER A 62 -11.28 -3.79 -10.33
C SER A 62 -11.22 -5.32 -10.45
N ARG A 63 -11.31 -5.82 -11.69
CA ARG A 63 -11.27 -7.26 -11.99
C ARG A 63 -10.32 -7.53 -13.15
N GLY A 64 -9.31 -8.35 -12.86
CA GLY A 64 -8.30 -8.78 -13.82
C GLY A 64 -8.58 -10.14 -14.45
N THR A 65 -7.57 -10.64 -15.16
CA THR A 65 -7.56 -11.98 -15.75
C THR A 65 -6.21 -12.65 -15.56
N VAL A 66 -6.23 -13.98 -15.47
CA VAL A 66 -5.05 -14.84 -15.67
C VAL A 66 -5.35 -15.72 -16.88
N ARG A 67 -4.48 -15.69 -17.89
CA ARG A 67 -4.69 -16.42 -19.15
C ARG A 67 -3.44 -17.22 -19.51
N LEU A 68 -3.63 -18.35 -20.17
CA LEU A 68 -2.53 -19.10 -20.77
C LEU A 68 -1.76 -18.19 -21.73
N ARG A 69 -0.42 -18.21 -21.62
CA ARG A 69 0.44 -17.52 -22.58
C ARG A 69 0.64 -18.38 -23.83
N THR A 70 0.90 -19.67 -23.60
CA THR A 70 1.04 -20.71 -24.62
C THR A 70 0.48 -22.03 -24.05
N ARG A 71 0.69 -23.14 -24.75
CA ARG A 71 0.38 -24.50 -24.27
C ARG A 71 1.49 -25.11 -23.40
N ASP A 72 2.67 -24.50 -23.34
CA ASP A 72 3.81 -25.02 -22.57
C ASP A 72 3.65 -24.65 -21.08
N PHE A 73 3.65 -25.66 -20.20
CA PHE A 73 3.45 -25.44 -18.76
C PHE A 73 4.57 -24.64 -18.09
N ARG A 74 5.74 -24.55 -18.74
CA ARG A 74 6.90 -23.79 -18.23
C ARG A 74 6.75 -22.29 -18.47
N ASP A 75 5.88 -21.88 -19.38
CA ASP A 75 5.65 -20.48 -19.69
C ASP A 75 4.82 -19.82 -18.59
N LYS A 76 5.36 -18.74 -18.00
CA LYS A 76 4.62 -17.91 -17.04
C LYS A 76 3.29 -17.44 -17.66
N PRO A 77 2.17 -17.47 -16.93
CA PRO A 77 0.88 -17.03 -17.47
C PRO A 77 0.90 -15.53 -17.80
N ARG A 78 -0.14 -15.07 -18.51
CA ARG A 78 -0.43 -13.64 -18.65
C ARG A 78 -1.30 -13.23 -17.46
N VAL A 79 -0.71 -12.46 -16.54
CA VAL A 79 -1.40 -11.92 -15.38
C VAL A 79 -1.67 -10.45 -15.63
N ASP A 80 -2.94 -10.08 -15.77
CA ASP A 80 -3.38 -8.71 -15.92
C ASP A 80 -4.40 -8.41 -14.82
N PRO A 81 -3.99 -7.82 -13.68
CA PRO A 81 -4.90 -7.48 -12.59
C PRO A 81 -5.90 -6.38 -12.94
N ARG A 82 -5.66 -5.61 -14.00
CA ARG A 82 -6.44 -4.43 -14.37
C ARG A 82 -6.62 -3.45 -13.20
N TYR A 83 -5.52 -3.16 -12.47
CA TYR A 83 -5.56 -2.26 -11.32
C TYR A 83 -6.19 -0.90 -11.67
N PHE A 84 -7.01 -0.40 -10.75
CA PHE A 84 -7.67 0.91 -10.86
C PHE A 84 -8.52 1.10 -12.12
N THR A 85 -9.10 0.02 -12.66
CA THR A 85 -10.10 0.11 -13.73
C THR A 85 -11.50 0.41 -13.22
N ASP A 86 -11.73 0.30 -11.92
CA ASP A 86 -12.89 0.85 -11.22
C ASP A 86 -12.47 2.08 -10.41
N GLU A 87 -13.22 3.19 -10.55
CA GLU A 87 -12.91 4.47 -9.91
C GLU A 87 -12.96 4.39 -8.37
N TYR A 88 -13.73 3.45 -7.81
CA TYR A 88 -13.77 3.21 -6.37
C TYR A 88 -12.38 2.92 -5.80
N ASP A 89 -11.57 2.14 -6.50
CA ASP A 89 -10.25 1.74 -6.02
C ASP A 89 -9.30 2.95 -5.95
N MET A 90 -9.37 3.82 -6.96
CA MET A 90 -8.56 5.03 -7.00
C MET A 90 -8.99 6.03 -5.92
N ARG A 91 -10.30 6.16 -5.67
CA ARG A 91 -10.86 6.98 -4.59
C ARG A 91 -10.32 6.55 -3.22
N VAL A 92 -10.44 5.25 -2.90
CA VAL A 92 -9.98 4.70 -1.61
C VAL A 92 -8.47 4.84 -1.47
N MET A 93 -7.69 4.55 -2.51
CA MET A 93 -6.23 4.69 -2.48
C MET A 93 -5.79 6.14 -2.25
N THR A 94 -6.43 7.10 -2.94
CA THR A 94 -6.12 8.53 -2.79
C THR A 94 -6.49 9.03 -1.39
N TYR A 95 -7.62 8.57 -0.84
CA TYR A 95 -7.98 8.83 0.56
C TYR A 95 -6.91 8.26 1.50
N GLY A 96 -6.47 7.02 1.28
CA GLY A 96 -5.45 6.38 2.10
C GLY A 96 -4.11 7.12 2.11
N VAL A 97 -3.65 7.65 0.98
CA VAL A 97 -2.44 8.48 0.93
C VAL A 97 -2.58 9.77 1.74
N LYS A 98 -3.76 10.42 1.69
CA LYS A 98 -4.03 11.62 2.48
C LYS A 98 -4.06 11.29 3.98
N LEU A 99 -4.73 10.22 4.35
CA LEU A 99 -4.80 9.78 5.74
C LEU A 99 -3.43 9.32 6.28
N ALA A 100 -2.58 8.68 5.49
CA ALA A 100 -1.21 8.36 5.89
C ALA A 100 -0.42 9.61 6.29
N ARG A 101 -0.58 10.71 5.53
CA ARG A 101 0.03 12.01 5.86
C ARG A 101 -0.55 12.60 7.14
N GLU A 102 -1.86 12.51 7.32
CA GLU A 102 -2.52 12.99 8.55
C GLU A 102 -2.09 12.22 9.79
N ILE A 103 -1.96 10.89 9.70
CA ILE A 103 -1.45 10.03 10.78
C ILE A 103 -0.01 10.43 11.10
N ALA A 104 0.86 10.53 10.09
CA ALA A 104 2.27 10.89 10.28
C ALA A 104 2.46 12.29 10.87
N ALA A 105 1.51 13.21 10.67
CA ALA A 105 1.53 14.57 11.19
C ALA A 105 0.89 14.73 12.59
N GLN A 106 0.48 13.63 13.24
CA GLN A 106 -0.04 13.71 14.62
C GLN A 106 1.09 14.03 15.61
N PRO A 107 0.83 14.82 16.68
CA PRO A 107 1.86 15.22 17.64
C PRO A 107 2.66 14.07 18.28
N ALA A 108 2.07 12.88 18.39
CA ALA A 108 2.73 11.69 18.91
C ALA A 108 3.89 11.18 18.01
N LEU A 109 3.96 11.65 16.76
CA LEU A 109 4.99 11.29 15.78
C LEU A 109 5.95 12.44 15.46
N ASP A 110 5.87 13.59 16.13
CA ASP A 110 6.70 14.78 15.84
C ASP A 110 8.22 14.50 15.94
N GLU A 111 8.64 13.58 16.83
CA GLU A 111 10.05 13.18 16.95
C GLU A 111 10.52 12.20 15.87
N TRP A 112 9.60 11.68 15.04
CA TRP A 112 9.84 10.60 14.07
C TRP A 112 9.57 11.03 12.63
N ALA A 113 8.54 11.83 12.40
CA ALA A 113 8.17 12.39 11.12
C ALA A 113 8.84 13.76 10.95
N GLY A 114 9.70 13.88 9.93
CA GLY A 114 10.35 15.14 9.54
C GLY A 114 9.54 15.95 8.54
#